data_AF-A0A934GP90-F1
#
_entry.id   AF-A0A934GP90-F1
#
_cell.length_a   1.000
_cell.length_b   1.000
_cell.length_c   1.000
_cell.angle_alpha   90.00
_cell.angle_beta   90.00
_cell.angle_gamma   90.00
#
_symmetry.space_group_name_H-M   'P 1'
#
loop_
_entity.id
_entity.type
_entity.pdbx_description
1 polymer ?
#
loop_
_entity_poly.entity_id
_entity_poly.type
_entity_poly.pdbx_seq_one_letter_code
_entity_poly.pdbx_strand_id
1 'polypeptide(L)'
;MKRSAILRGCLLPVLCAAAAVVTAAEFGAPSCGEWVAHREKSDTLALGNAYWLQGFMAGLAAGSGKDFLTGVDNAAFNGWMDKYCQANPLRDLVSGAGVLAAELQKGKRAAK
;
A
#
# COMPACT_ATOMS: atom_id res chain seq x y z
N MET A 1 -44.17 -48.96 -8.49
CA MET A 1 -43.38 -49.33 -7.31
C MET A 1 -42.09 -48.50 -7.30
N LYS A 2 -41.99 -47.49 -6.44
CA LYS A 2 -40.82 -46.60 -6.32
C LYS A 2 -39.88 -47.16 -5.24
N ARG A 3 -38.63 -47.47 -5.59
CA ARG A 3 -37.58 -47.80 -4.62
C ARG A 3 -36.76 -46.55 -4.34
N SER A 4 -36.94 -46.00 -3.15
CA SER A 4 -36.17 -44.89 -2.60
C SER A 4 -34.77 -45.36 -2.24
N ALA A 5 -33.73 -44.77 -2.84
CA ALA A 5 -32.36 -44.86 -2.36
C ALA A 5 -32.03 -43.54 -1.65
N ILE A 6 -32.04 -43.59 -0.32
CA ILE A 6 -31.63 -42.46 0.52
C ILE A 6 -30.10 -42.46 0.50
N LEU A 7 -29.49 -41.63 -0.35
CA LEU A 7 -28.09 -41.25 -0.19
C LEU A 7 -28.00 -40.35 1.04
N ARG A 8 -27.42 -40.88 2.13
CA ARG A 8 -26.96 -40.08 3.27
C ARG A 8 -25.82 -39.18 2.80
N GLY A 9 -26.19 -37.99 2.30
CA GLY A 9 -25.26 -36.91 2.02
C GLY A 9 -24.62 -36.47 3.34
N CYS A 10 -23.36 -36.83 3.54
CA CYS A 10 -22.53 -36.30 4.60
C CYS A 10 -22.23 -34.83 4.25
N LEU A 11 -23.08 -33.92 4.71
CA LEU A 11 -22.86 -32.48 4.67
C LEU A 11 -21.72 -32.15 5.64
N LEU A 12 -20.48 -32.23 5.16
CA LEU A 12 -19.33 -31.60 5.80
C LEU A 12 -19.51 -30.08 5.70
N PRO A 13 -19.64 -29.35 6.81
CA PRO A 13 -19.67 -27.90 6.76
C PRO A 13 -18.30 -27.41 6.33
N VAL A 14 -18.23 -26.78 5.16
CA VAL A 14 -17.04 -26.05 4.71
C VAL A 14 -16.87 -24.88 5.66
N LEU A 15 -15.98 -25.03 6.65
CA LEU A 15 -15.58 -23.95 7.54
C LEU A 15 -14.73 -22.97 6.72
N CYS A 16 -15.38 -21.97 6.13
CA CYS A 16 -14.70 -20.88 5.46
C CYS A 16 -14.11 -19.96 6.55
N ALA A 17 -12.88 -20.24 6.99
CA ALA A 17 -12.15 -19.33 7.85
C ALA A 17 -11.78 -18.09 7.00
N ALA A 18 -12.57 -17.03 7.11
CA ALA A 18 -12.17 -15.72 6.61
C ALA A 18 -11.01 -15.23 7.49
N ALA A 19 -9.78 -15.43 7.04
CA ALA A 19 -8.62 -14.81 7.68
C ALA A 19 -8.77 -13.30 7.52
N ALA A 20 -9.05 -12.58 8.62
CA ALA A 20 -8.97 -11.13 8.65
C ALA A 20 -7.50 -10.76 8.45
N VAL A 21 -7.14 -10.33 7.24
CA VAL A 21 -5.82 -9.76 6.99
C VAL A 21 -5.79 -8.41 7.68
N VAL A 22 -5.23 -8.38 8.90
CA VAL A 22 -4.85 -7.11 9.51
C VAL A 22 -3.69 -6.59 8.68
N THR A 23 -3.95 -5.60 7.83
CA THR A 23 -2.93 -4.87 7.09
C THR A 23 -2.16 -4.03 8.09
N ALA A 24 -1.17 -4.62 8.75
CA ALA A 24 -0.22 -3.89 9.60
C ALA A 24 0.42 -2.69 8.88
N ALA A 25 0.38 -2.69 7.54
CA ALA A 25 0.79 -1.59 6.68
C ALA A 25 0.11 -0.24 7.01
N GLU A 26 -1.13 -0.22 7.49
CA GLU A 26 -1.87 1.04 7.77
C GLU A 26 -1.57 1.62 9.16
N PHE A 27 -1.00 0.82 10.07
CA PHE A 27 -0.79 1.25 11.44
C PHE A 27 0.32 2.32 11.52
N GLY A 28 -0.07 3.54 11.91
CA GLY A 28 0.85 4.67 12.05
C GLY A 28 1.20 5.39 10.74
N ALA A 29 0.50 5.08 9.65
CA ALA A 29 0.65 5.81 8.40
C ALA A 29 0.01 7.21 8.51
N PRO A 30 0.73 8.28 8.16
CA PRO A 30 0.13 9.60 8.04
C PRO A 30 -0.98 9.60 6.97
N SER A 31 -2.04 10.34 7.22
CA SER A 31 -3.04 10.63 6.20
C SER A 31 -2.48 11.59 5.14
N CYS A 32 -3.07 11.57 3.95
CA CYS A 32 -2.74 12.55 2.91
C CYS A 32 -3.13 13.97 3.32
N GLY A 33 -4.20 14.14 4.10
CA GLY A 33 -4.54 15.44 4.70
C GLY A 33 -3.42 15.97 5.61
N GLU A 34 -2.90 15.14 6.51
CA GLU A 34 -1.76 15.49 7.36
C GLU A 34 -0.49 15.77 6.54
N TRP A 35 -0.20 14.94 5.54
CA TRP A 35 0.92 15.17 4.62
C TRP A 35 0.89 16.58 4.04
N VAL A 36 -0.23 16.95 3.40
CA VAL A 36 -0.38 18.28 2.77
C VAL A 36 -0.27 19.39 3.81
N ALA A 37 -0.98 19.27 4.92
CA ALA A 37 -1.00 20.29 5.98
C ALA A 37 0.39 20.56 6.58
N HIS A 38 1.22 19.53 6.76
CA HIS A 38 2.58 19.67 7.28
C HIS A 38 3.57 20.14 6.21
N ARG A 39 3.41 19.68 4.96
CA ARG A 39 4.25 20.15 3.83
C ARG A 39 4.07 21.63 3.54
N GLU A 40 2.86 22.17 3.65
CA GLU A 40 2.59 23.62 3.52
C GLU A 40 3.30 24.44 4.60
N LYS A 41 3.32 23.94 5.83
CA LYS A 41 3.97 24.59 6.98
C LYS A 41 5.49 24.44 6.98
N SER A 42 6.02 23.51 6.18
CA SER A 42 7.44 23.13 6.20
C SER A 42 7.95 22.83 7.62
N ASP A 43 7.12 22.16 8.43
CA ASP A 43 7.44 21.85 9.82
C ASP A 43 8.21 20.53 9.98
N THR A 44 8.55 20.18 11.22
CA THR A 44 9.29 18.96 11.54
C THR A 44 8.52 17.69 11.19
N LEU A 45 7.18 17.72 11.22
CA LEU A 45 6.34 16.60 10.82
C LEU A 45 6.34 16.43 9.30
N ALA A 46 6.52 17.50 8.53
CA ALA A 46 6.73 17.40 7.09
C ALA A 46 7.96 16.54 6.76
N LEU A 47 9.07 16.79 7.46
CA LEU A 47 10.30 15.99 7.33
C LEU A 47 10.11 14.56 7.88
N GLY A 48 9.47 14.43 9.04
CA GLY A 48 9.18 13.13 9.67
C GLY A 48 8.35 12.22 8.77
N ASN A 49 7.28 12.76 8.17
CA ASN A 49 6.42 12.04 7.24
C ASN A 49 7.18 11.63 5.97
N ALA A 50 8.04 12.51 5.44
CA ALA A 50 8.87 12.18 4.28
C ALA A 50 9.84 11.03 4.57
N TYR A 51 10.47 11.00 5.74
CA TYR A 51 11.33 9.88 6.13
C TYR A 51 10.55 8.61 6.44
N TRP A 52 9.38 8.72 7.07
CA TRP A 52 8.48 7.60 7.28
C TRP A 52 8.13 6.93 5.95
N LEU A 53 7.74 7.72 4.94
CA LEU A 53 7.38 7.24 3.62
C LEU A 53 8.58 6.60 2.89
N GLN A 54 9.77 7.19 2.98
CA GLN A 54 10.99 6.61 2.41
C GLN A 54 11.30 5.24 3.05
N GLY A 55 11.23 5.14 4.38
CA GLY A 55 11.43 3.89 5.10
C GLY A 55 10.41 2.82 4.71
N PHE A 56 9.13 3.20 4.62
CA PHE A 56 8.06 2.31 4.16
C PHE A 56 8.34 1.77 2.75
N MET A 57 8.72 2.64 1.81
CA MET A 57 9.03 2.24 0.44
C MET A 57 10.27 1.33 0.36
N ALA A 58 11.30 1.60 1.17
CA ALA A 58 12.46 0.72 1.27
C ALA A 58 12.07 -0.67 1.79
N GLY A 59 11.21 -0.72 2.82
CA GLY A 59 10.63 -1.97 3.32
C GLY A 59 9.82 -2.71 2.26
N LEU A 60 9.03 -2.00 1.46
CA LEU A 60 8.25 -2.57 0.35
C LEU A 60 9.16 -3.13 -0.76
N ALA A 61 10.24 -2.44 -1.10
CA ALA A 61 11.24 -2.92 -2.06
C ALA A 61 11.93 -4.20 -1.56
N ALA A 62 12.38 -4.19 -0.31
CA ALA A 62 13.01 -5.35 0.33
C ALA A 62 12.04 -6.54 0.43
N GLY A 63 10.82 -6.32 0.91
CA GLY A 63 9.81 -7.36 1.09
C GLY A 63 9.28 -7.93 -0.22
N SER A 64 9.29 -7.15 -1.32
CA SER A 64 8.90 -7.62 -2.65
C SER A 64 10.04 -8.26 -3.45
N GLY A 65 11.28 -8.17 -2.97
CA GLY A 65 12.47 -8.63 -3.70
C GLY A 65 12.73 -7.87 -5.00
N LYS A 66 12.20 -6.64 -5.13
CA LYS A 66 12.29 -5.82 -6.34
C LYS A 66 12.90 -4.47 -5.99
N ASP A 67 14.04 -4.17 -6.60
CA ASP A 67 14.61 -2.83 -6.53
C ASP A 67 13.95 -1.90 -7.55
N PHE A 68 13.00 -1.10 -7.07
CA PHE A 68 12.35 -0.04 -7.83
C PHE A 68 12.73 1.37 -7.31
N LEU A 69 13.66 1.46 -6.37
CA LEU A 69 14.06 2.73 -5.73
C LEU A 69 15.42 3.22 -6.21
N THR A 70 16.30 2.35 -6.72
CA THR A 70 17.61 2.79 -7.23
C THR A 70 17.46 3.85 -8.32
N GLY A 71 18.10 5.00 -8.10
CA GLY A 71 18.09 6.15 -9.00
C GLY A 71 16.83 7.01 -8.93
N VAL A 72 15.92 6.77 -7.98
CA VAL A 72 14.81 7.68 -7.71
C VAL A 72 15.31 8.83 -6.84
N ASP A 73 15.12 10.06 -7.32
CA ASP A 73 15.46 11.27 -6.57
C ASP A 73 14.40 11.56 -5.48
N ASN A 74 14.85 11.95 -4.29
CA ASN A 74 13.98 12.20 -3.14
C ASN A 74 13.03 13.39 -3.36
N ALA A 75 13.46 14.43 -4.08
CA ALA A 75 12.59 15.57 -4.37
C ALA A 75 11.51 15.19 -5.38
N ALA A 76 11.86 14.43 -6.43
CA ALA A 76 10.89 13.87 -7.37
C ALA A 76 9.89 12.92 -6.69
N PHE A 77 10.39 12.08 -5.78
CA PHE A 77 9.59 11.16 -4.98
C PHE A 77 8.56 11.88 -4.09
N ASN A 78 9.03 12.87 -3.30
CA ASN A 78 8.16 13.66 -2.43
C ASN A 78 7.18 14.51 -3.26
N GLY A 79 7.63 15.07 -4.39
CA GLY A 79 6.79 15.84 -5.30
C GLY A 79 5.71 15.00 -5.99
N TRP A 80 5.96 13.71 -6.24
CA TRP A 80 4.91 12.80 -6.70
C TRP A 80 3.86 12.59 -5.59
N MET A 81 4.31 12.36 -4.35
CA MET A 81 3.40 12.17 -3.22
C MET A 81 2.56 13.40 -2.92
N ASP A 82 3.12 14.61 -3.09
CA ASP A 82 2.37 15.86 -2.97
C ASP A 82 1.15 15.88 -3.88
N LYS A 83 1.36 15.57 -5.16
CA LYS A 83 0.28 15.54 -6.16
C LYS A 83 -0.75 14.46 -5.84
N TYR A 84 -0.28 13.27 -5.45
CA TYR A 84 -1.17 12.18 -5.05
C TYR A 84 -2.05 12.60 -3.88
N CYS A 85 -1.47 13.14 -2.81
CA CYS A 85 -2.20 13.49 -1.61
C CYS A 85 -3.11 14.72 -1.77
N GLN A 86 -2.71 15.70 -2.58
CA GLN A 86 -3.59 16.83 -2.95
C GLN A 86 -4.85 16.34 -3.68
N ALA A 87 -4.71 15.34 -4.57
CA ALA A 87 -5.84 14.76 -5.30
C ALA A 87 -6.66 13.76 -4.46
N ASN A 88 -6.10 13.23 -3.37
CA ASN A 88 -6.67 12.13 -2.60
C ASN A 88 -6.61 12.40 -1.07
N PRO A 89 -7.24 13.48 -0.57
CA PRO A 89 -7.04 13.92 0.82
C PRO A 89 -7.54 12.92 1.89
N LEU A 90 -8.47 12.04 1.52
CA LEU A 90 -9.02 11.00 2.42
C LEU A 90 -8.23 9.67 2.38
N ARG A 91 -7.15 9.60 1.61
CA ARG A 91 -6.25 8.43 1.57
C ARG A 91 -5.09 8.63 2.55
N ASP A 92 -4.24 7.62 2.66
CA ASP A 92 -3.03 7.63 3.47
C ASP A 92 -1.77 7.46 2.61
N LEU A 93 -0.61 7.67 3.23
CA LEU A 93 0.67 7.52 2.57
C LEU A 93 0.95 6.10 2.10
N VAL A 94 0.38 5.06 2.73
CA VAL A 94 0.53 3.66 2.33
C VAL A 94 -0.12 3.41 0.98
N SER A 95 -1.34 3.93 0.82
CA SER A 95 -2.09 3.88 -0.43
C SER A 95 -1.32 4.56 -1.55
N GLY A 96 -0.80 5.76 -1.31
CA GLY A 96 0.04 6.48 -2.27
C GLY A 96 1.33 5.73 -2.60
N ALA A 97 2.00 5.20 -1.58
CA ALA A 97 3.24 4.43 -1.73
C ALA A 97 3.02 3.18 -2.59
N GLY A 98 1.92 2.46 -2.40
CA GLY A 98 1.56 1.30 -3.20
C GLY A 98 1.36 1.64 -4.68
N VAL A 99 0.70 2.77 -4.98
CA VAL A 99 0.52 3.25 -6.35
C VAL A 99 1.87 3.64 -6.96
N LEU A 100 2.67 4.45 -6.26
CA LEU A 100 4.00 4.88 -6.71
C LEU A 100 4.93 3.69 -6.97
N ALA A 101 4.97 2.72 -6.07
CA ALA A 101 5.78 1.51 -6.23
C ALA A 101 5.38 0.74 -7.50
N ALA A 102 4.07 0.61 -7.76
CA ALA A 102 3.58 -0.04 -8.98
C ALA A 102 3.99 0.73 -10.25
N GLU A 103 3.98 2.06 -10.23
CA GLU A 103 4.45 2.91 -11.34
C GLU A 103 5.96 2.75 -11.58
N LEU A 104 6.76 2.86 -10.52
CA LEU A 104 8.22 2.73 -10.60
C LEU A 104 8.64 1.33 -11.11
N GLN A 105 7.98 0.28 -10.64
CA GLN A 105 8.21 -1.09 -11.13
C GLN A 105 7.83 -1.28 -12.60
N LYS A 106 6.83 -0.57 -13.11
CA LYS A 106 6.49 -0.59 -14.54
C LYS A 106 7.53 0.18 -15.36
N GLY A 107 7.94 1.36 -14.91
CA GLY A 107 8.96 2.18 -15.58
C GLY A 107 10.30 1.47 -15.73
N LYS A 108 10.78 0.80 -14.67
CA LYS A 108 12.02 0.01 -14.72
C LYS A 108 11.94 -1.18 -15.68
N ARG A 109 10.78 -1.83 -15.81
CA ARG A 109 10.59 -2.93 -16.77
C ARG A 109 10.61 -2.45 -18.23
N ALA A 110 10.17 -1.23 -18.51
CA ALA A 110 10.19 -0.67 -19.86
C ALA A 110 11.58 -0.16 -20.28
N ALA A 111 12.47 0.11 -19.31
CA ALA A 111 13.83 0.60 -19.54
C ALA A 111 14.89 -0.51 -19.65
N LYS A 112 14.49 -1.78 -19.51
CA LYS A 112 15.35 -2.98 -19.66
C LYS A 112 15.01 -3.67 -20.98
#